data_AF-A0A938MLW8-F1
#
_entry.id   AF-A0A938MLW8-F1
#
_cell.length_a   1.000
_cell.length_b   1.000
_cell.length_c   1.000
_cell.angle_alpha   90.00
_cell.angle_beta   90.00
_cell.angle_gamma   90.00
#
_symmetry.space_group_name_H-M   'P 1'
#
loop_
_entity.id
_entity.type
_entity.pdbx_description
1 polymer ?
#
loop_
_entity_poly.entity_id
_entity_poly.type
_entity_poly.pdbx_seq_one_letter_code
_entity_poly.pdbx_strand_id
1 'polypeptide(L)'
;MPGRDLVCPKCKKVHDCSDLSPGTVLKCGGCGWAVTVPALPGTRPVLLRKPEAPPPSREAERAVRIRDLIDEGAEQKHLLRTHLVEARLAEVAELVRLWTWMGEIVAGARKRGKASTSDEAELSDTEAGIARMYVSVLKRLEDPRTPGHLVVDLAQAKVNLTKLLAMSDAEYLTFQREWEGGLRLLNDYLRFLEAGRQQLAKQTWLQYYWAKFFQNRVAGGIALVAAIALGAFVGVTVYRA
;
A
#
# COMPACT_ATOMS: atom_id res chain seq x y z
N MET A 1 28.49 13.46 -22.59
CA MET A 1 28.32 14.94 -22.57
C MET A 1 27.40 15.26 -21.39
N PRO A 2 27.92 15.74 -20.25
CA PRO A 2 27.10 15.97 -19.08
C PRO A 2 26.25 17.25 -19.23
N GLY A 3 24.94 17.12 -19.02
CA GLY A 3 24.10 18.20 -18.48
C GLY A 3 23.64 19.30 -19.43
N ARG A 4 23.31 19.02 -20.70
CA ARG A 4 22.60 20.02 -21.53
C ARG A 4 21.13 19.68 -21.67
N ASP A 5 20.36 20.26 -20.77
CA ASP A 5 18.93 20.46 -20.91
C ASP A 5 18.62 21.20 -22.23
N LEU A 6 17.78 20.60 -23.07
CA LEU A 6 17.31 21.23 -24.30
C LEU A 6 16.04 22.02 -24.01
N VAL A 7 16.11 23.34 -24.09
CA VAL A 7 14.95 24.21 -23.93
C VAL A 7 14.30 24.42 -25.30
N CYS A 8 13.03 24.05 -25.43
CA CYS A 8 12.28 24.34 -26.65
C CYS A 8 12.13 25.86 -26.82
N PRO A 9 12.52 26.46 -27.96
CA PRO A 9 12.46 27.92 -28.12
C PRO A 9 11.03 28.46 -28.12
N LYS A 10 10.04 27.65 -28.54
CA LYS A 10 8.63 28.04 -28.63
C LYS A 10 7.84 27.81 -27.35
N CYS A 11 7.93 26.61 -26.78
CA CYS A 11 7.17 26.23 -25.57
C CYS A 11 7.93 26.52 -24.27
N LYS A 12 9.23 26.90 -24.34
CA LYS A 12 10.16 27.04 -23.20
C LYS A 12 10.28 25.79 -22.31
N LYS A 13 9.70 24.67 -22.72
CA LYS A 13 9.76 23.39 -22.01
C LYS A 13 11.19 22.84 -22.07
N VAL A 14 11.69 22.45 -20.91
CA VAL A 14 13.00 21.82 -20.74
C VAL A 14 12.88 20.33 -21.00
N HIS A 15 13.77 19.79 -21.82
CA HIS A 15 13.87 18.37 -22.12
C HIS A 15 15.20 17.83 -21.59
N ASP A 16 15.12 16.91 -20.64
CA ASP A 16 16.27 16.18 -20.14
C ASP A 16 16.78 15.23 -21.25
N CYS A 17 18.06 15.37 -21.59
CA CYS A 17 18.72 14.63 -22.67
C CYS A 17 19.84 13.71 -22.17
N SER A 18 19.91 13.48 -20.85
CA SER A 18 20.98 12.72 -20.20
C SER A 18 21.17 11.31 -20.77
N ASP A 19 20.06 10.67 -21.16
CA ASP A 19 20.01 9.26 -21.55
C ASP A 19 19.73 9.05 -23.05
N LEU A 20 19.79 10.10 -23.87
CA LEU A 20 19.42 10.01 -25.28
C LEU A 20 20.63 9.76 -26.17
N SER A 21 20.50 8.78 -27.05
CA SER A 21 21.50 8.48 -28.07
C SER A 21 21.65 9.66 -29.04
N PRO A 22 22.87 9.92 -29.56
CA PRO A 22 23.07 10.92 -30.61
C PRO A 22 22.19 10.62 -31.83
N GLY A 23 21.61 11.66 -32.45
CA GLY A 23 20.65 11.53 -33.55
C GLY A 23 19.18 11.36 -33.13
N THR A 24 18.89 11.23 -31.84
CA THR A 24 17.50 11.07 -31.36
C THR A 24 16.67 12.34 -31.61
N VAL A 25 15.44 12.16 -32.09
CA VAL A 25 14.49 13.26 -32.34
C VAL A 25 13.49 13.36 -31.19
N LEU A 26 13.51 14.48 -30.47
CA LEU A 26 12.59 14.79 -29.38
C LEU A 26 11.44 15.68 -29.86
N LYS A 27 10.19 15.28 -29.63
CA LYS A 27 9.02 16.10 -29.95
C LYS A 27 8.55 16.91 -28.72
N CYS A 28 8.44 18.24 -28.80
CA CYS A 28 7.70 19.03 -27.79
C CYS A 28 6.20 18.83 -28.05
N GLY A 29 5.56 17.96 -27.25
CA GLY A 29 4.14 17.60 -27.36
C GLY A 29 3.17 18.79 -27.34
N GLY A 30 3.56 19.94 -26.80
CA GLY A 30 2.70 21.14 -26.71
C GLY A 30 2.81 22.11 -27.89
N CYS A 31 3.86 22.06 -28.72
CA CYS A 31 4.08 23.11 -29.74
C CYS A 31 4.41 22.58 -31.14
N GLY A 32 4.51 21.26 -31.29
CA GLY A 32 4.71 20.60 -32.59
C GLY A 32 6.13 20.70 -33.14
N TRP A 33 7.11 21.11 -32.34
CA TRP A 33 8.52 21.15 -32.75
C TRP A 33 9.24 19.85 -32.45
N ALA A 34 10.24 19.53 -33.27
CA ALA A 34 11.17 18.45 -33.03
C ALA A 34 12.58 19.01 -32.85
N VAL A 35 13.33 18.45 -31.89
CA VAL A 35 14.72 18.79 -31.62
C VAL A 35 15.57 17.55 -31.83
N THR A 36 16.65 17.66 -32.61
CA THR A 36 17.60 16.56 -32.79
C THR A 36 18.74 16.65 -31.78
N VAL A 37 19.06 15.54 -31.15
CA VAL A 37 20.28 15.40 -30.34
C VAL A 37 21.46 15.33 -31.32
N PRO A 38 22.43 16.26 -31.25
CA PRO A 38 23.54 16.29 -32.19
C PRO A 38 24.39 15.01 -32.11
N ALA A 39 24.80 14.49 -33.27
CA ALA A 39 25.62 13.28 -33.39
C ALA A 39 27.05 13.46 -32.85
N LEU A 40 27.58 14.68 -32.94
CA LEU A 40 28.96 15.00 -32.63
C LEU A 40 29.09 15.99 -31.46
N PRO A 41 30.10 15.83 -30.58
CA PRO A 41 30.39 16.80 -29.55
C PRO A 41 30.60 18.20 -30.12
N GLY A 42 29.84 19.20 -29.66
CA GLY A 42 29.98 20.59 -30.08
C GLY A 42 29.11 21.03 -31.26
N THR A 43 28.36 20.13 -31.90
CA THR A 43 27.34 20.54 -32.88
C THR A 43 26.10 21.10 -32.18
N ARG A 44 25.51 22.15 -32.77
CA ARG A 44 24.27 22.73 -32.25
C ARG A 44 23.10 21.82 -32.59
N PRO A 45 22.14 21.60 -31.67
CA PRO A 45 20.92 20.87 -31.97
C PRO A 45 20.16 21.57 -33.10
N VAL A 46 19.72 20.79 -34.09
CA VAL A 46 18.92 21.32 -35.22
C VAL A 46 17.45 21.23 -34.85
N LEU A 47 16.77 22.38 -34.93
CA LEU A 47 15.34 22.50 -34.72
C LEU A 47 14.63 22.24 -36.04
N LEU A 48 13.86 21.16 -36.10
CA LEU A 48 13.04 20.83 -37.27
C LEU A 48 11.59 21.23 -37.00
N ARG A 49 10.96 21.91 -37.97
CA ARG A 49 9.51 22.12 -37.93
C ARG A 49 8.82 20.77 -38.13
N LYS A 50 7.63 20.59 -37.54
CA LYS A 50 6.82 19.34 -37.60
C LYS A 50 6.77 18.64 -38.98
N PRO A 51 6.60 19.33 -40.12
CA PRO A 51 6.56 18.67 -41.42
C PRO A 51 7.92 18.15 -41.93
N GLU A 52 9.03 18.59 -41.35
CA GLU A 52 10.40 18.21 -41.73
C GLU A 52 11.02 17.17 -40.78
N ALA A 53 10.36 16.90 -39.64
CA ALA A 53 10.81 15.88 -38.70
C ALA A 53 10.48 14.49 -39.27
N PRO A 54 11.46 13.59 -39.41
CA PRO A 54 11.19 12.24 -39.86
C PRO A 54 10.15 11.57 -38.92
N PRO A 55 9.24 10.74 -39.46
CA PRO A 55 8.32 9.99 -38.63
C PRO A 55 9.11 9.19 -37.59
N PRO A 56 8.59 9.06 -36.36
CA PRO A 56 9.29 8.31 -35.32
C PRO A 56 9.51 6.88 -35.82
N SER A 57 10.65 6.29 -35.47
CA SER A 57 10.89 4.89 -35.79
C SER A 57 9.79 4.04 -35.14
N ARG A 58 9.47 2.89 -35.76
CA ARG A 58 8.52 1.92 -35.17
C ARG A 58 8.91 1.53 -33.74
N GLU A 59 10.21 1.54 -33.42
CA GLU A 59 10.73 1.30 -32.07
C GLU A 59 10.39 2.43 -31.10
N ALA A 60 10.50 3.70 -31.51
CA ALA A 60 10.11 4.84 -30.68
C ALA A 60 8.60 4.86 -30.41
N GLU A 61 7.77 4.52 -31.41
CA GLU A 61 6.32 4.36 -31.22
C GLU A 61 5.99 3.21 -30.25
N ARG A 62 6.70 2.08 -30.38
CA ARG A 62 6.54 0.92 -29.49
C ARG A 62 6.93 1.26 -28.05
N ALA A 63 8.02 2.00 -27.85
CA ALA A 63 8.48 2.42 -26.53
C ALA A 63 7.47 3.37 -25.85
N VAL A 64 6.89 4.32 -26.60
CA VAL A 64 5.82 5.20 -26.10
C VAL A 64 4.60 4.37 -25.70
N ARG A 65 4.13 3.46 -26.55
CA ARG A 65 2.97 2.62 -26.25
C ARG A 65 3.18 1.72 -25.02
N ILE A 66 4.37 1.16 -24.84
CA ILE A 66 4.71 0.37 -23.64
C ILE A 66 4.67 1.24 -22.38
N ARG A 67 5.18 2.48 -22.47
CA ARG A 67 5.14 3.42 -21.35
C ARG A 67 3.70 3.79 -20.96
N ASP A 68 2.85 4.08 -21.93
CA ASP A 68 1.44 4.41 -21.68
C ASP A 68 0.72 3.25 -20.99
N LEU A 69 0.94 2.00 -21.42
CA LEU A 69 0.38 0.81 -20.77
C LEU A 69 0.91 0.59 -19.34
N ILE A 70 2.17 0.95 -19.08
CA ILE A 70 2.75 0.90 -17.73
C ILE A 70 2.10 1.96 -16.82
N ASP A 71 1.88 3.17 -17.33
CA ASP A 71 1.26 4.27 -16.61
C ASP A 71 -0.21 3.97 -16.31
N GLU A 72 -0.98 3.47 -17.29
CA GLU A 72 -2.37 3.00 -17.09
C GLU A 72 -2.44 1.86 -16.05
N GLY A 73 -1.52 0.90 -16.12
CA GLY A 73 -1.44 -0.18 -15.14
C GLY A 73 -1.05 0.29 -13.73
N ALA A 74 -0.26 1.36 -13.62
CA ALA A 74 0.12 1.96 -12.35
C ALA A 74 -1.05 2.73 -11.71
N GLU A 75 -1.80 3.47 -12.52
CA GLU A 75 -3.01 4.17 -12.10
C GLU A 75 -4.08 3.18 -11.58
N GLN A 76 -4.36 2.12 -12.34
CA GLN A 76 -5.32 1.09 -11.92
C GLN A 76 -4.90 0.42 -10.61
N LYS A 77 -3.61 0.12 -10.43
CA LYS A 77 -3.09 -0.45 -9.17
C LYS A 77 -3.24 0.50 -7.99
N HIS A 78 -3.01 1.81 -8.20
CA HIS A 78 -3.19 2.81 -7.16
C HIS A 78 -4.67 2.92 -6.75
N LEU A 79 -5.58 3.00 -7.72
CA LEU A 79 -7.03 3.03 -7.47
C LEU A 79 -7.51 1.78 -6.71
N LEU A 80 -7.11 0.59 -7.16
CA LEU A 80 -7.47 -0.67 -6.50
C LEU A 80 -6.98 -0.69 -5.04
N ARG A 81 -5.76 -0.20 -4.78
CA ARG A 81 -5.21 -0.13 -3.43
C ARG A 81 -5.99 0.84 -2.55
N THR A 82 -6.38 1.99 -3.07
CA THR A 82 -7.22 2.96 -2.35
C THR A 82 -8.57 2.35 -2.00
N HIS A 83 -9.25 1.71 -2.96
CA HIS A 83 -10.51 1.01 -2.70
C HIS A 83 -10.39 -0.10 -1.65
N LEU A 84 -9.29 -0.86 -1.69
CA LEU A 84 -9.02 -1.90 -0.69
C LEU A 84 -8.80 -1.31 0.71
N VAL A 85 -8.10 -0.19 0.83
CA VAL A 85 -7.89 0.49 2.13
C VAL A 85 -9.21 1.05 2.67
N GLU A 86 -10.03 1.70 1.83
CA GLU A 86 -11.33 2.22 2.23
C GLU A 86 -12.30 1.11 2.66
N ALA A 87 -12.36 0.00 1.90
CA ALA A 87 -13.17 -1.16 2.27
C ALA A 87 -12.72 -1.75 3.61
N ARG A 88 -11.41 -1.88 3.83
CA ARG A 88 -10.85 -2.36 5.10
C ARG A 88 -11.12 -1.42 6.26
N LEU A 89 -11.06 -0.11 6.04
CA LEU A 89 -11.40 0.87 7.07
C LEU A 89 -12.85 0.71 7.52
N ALA A 90 -13.78 0.56 6.57
CA ALA A 90 -15.18 0.33 6.89
C ALA A 90 -15.40 -0.98 7.65
N GLU A 91 -14.77 -2.08 7.21
CA GLU A 91 -14.84 -3.39 7.87
C GLU A 91 -14.29 -3.33 9.32
N VAL A 92 -13.15 -2.69 9.54
CA VAL A 92 -12.54 -2.60 10.89
C VAL A 92 -13.32 -1.64 11.79
N ALA A 93 -13.81 -0.52 11.25
CA ALA A 93 -14.62 0.43 12.02
C ALA A 93 -15.93 -0.21 12.52
N GLU A 94 -16.59 -0.98 11.66
CA GLU A 94 -17.79 -1.71 12.06
C GLU A 94 -17.48 -2.83 13.07
N LEU A 95 -16.34 -3.51 12.94
CA LEU A 95 -15.88 -4.47 13.94
C LEU A 95 -15.64 -3.82 15.31
N VAL A 96 -15.01 -2.63 15.35
CA VAL A 96 -14.85 -1.83 16.58
C VAL A 96 -16.21 -1.46 17.18
N ARG A 97 -17.17 -1.06 16.34
CA ARG A 97 -18.53 -0.72 16.77
C ARG A 97 -19.22 -1.92 17.43
N LEU A 98 -19.21 -3.08 16.77
CA LEU A 98 -19.81 -4.31 17.30
C LEU A 98 -19.11 -4.77 18.59
N TRP A 99 -17.78 -4.69 18.65
CA TRP A 99 -17.01 -4.99 19.86
C TRP A 99 -17.35 -4.04 21.00
N THR A 100 -17.52 -2.75 20.73
CA THR A 100 -17.92 -1.80 21.77
C THR A 100 -19.34 -2.10 22.27
N TRP A 101 -20.28 -2.34 21.35
CA TRP A 101 -21.66 -2.67 21.67
C TRP A 101 -21.80 -3.94 22.50
N MET A 102 -21.08 -5.00 22.16
CA MET A 102 -21.05 -6.23 22.95
C MET A 102 -20.56 -5.98 24.38
N GLY A 103 -19.55 -5.12 24.56
CA GLY A 103 -19.08 -4.71 25.90
C GLY A 103 -20.14 -3.94 26.69
N GLU A 104 -20.92 -3.09 26.03
CA GLU A 104 -22.04 -2.36 26.65
C GLU A 104 -23.16 -3.28 27.12
N ILE A 105 -23.52 -4.30 26.31
CA ILE A 105 -24.51 -5.33 26.70
C ILE A 105 -24.03 -6.05 27.97
N VAL A 106 -22.78 -6.52 27.97
CA VAL A 106 -22.18 -7.25 29.11
C VAL A 106 -22.16 -6.38 30.36
N ALA A 107 -21.67 -5.14 30.25
CA ALA A 107 -21.61 -4.21 31.37
C ALA A 107 -23.02 -3.87 31.91
N GLY A 108 -23.99 -3.70 31.01
CA GLY A 108 -25.39 -3.47 31.36
C GLY A 108 -26.01 -4.64 32.13
N ALA A 109 -25.81 -5.86 31.65
CA ALA A 109 -26.29 -7.07 32.32
C ALA A 109 -25.65 -7.24 33.71
N ARG A 110 -24.33 -7.02 33.83
CA ARG A 110 -23.62 -7.11 35.12
C ARG A 110 -24.09 -6.05 36.12
N LYS A 111 -24.28 -4.81 35.68
CA LYS A 111 -24.83 -3.73 36.53
C LYS A 111 -26.21 -4.06 37.08
N ARG A 112 -27.04 -4.76 36.29
CA ARG A 112 -28.38 -5.22 36.72
C ARG A 112 -28.35 -6.50 37.56
N GLY A 113 -27.22 -7.22 37.58
CA GLY A 113 -27.09 -8.53 38.22
C GLY A 113 -27.93 -9.64 37.55
N LYS A 114 -28.49 -9.37 36.36
CA LYS A 114 -29.32 -10.34 35.61
C LYS A 114 -29.25 -10.06 34.11
N ALA A 115 -29.23 -11.13 33.33
CA ALA A 115 -29.38 -11.09 31.88
C ALA A 115 -30.86 -11.18 31.52
N SER A 116 -31.35 -10.26 30.68
CA SER A 116 -32.68 -10.42 30.07
C SER A 116 -32.57 -11.29 28.82
N THR A 117 -33.70 -11.85 28.38
CA THR A 117 -33.77 -12.58 27.11
C THR A 117 -33.43 -11.70 25.91
N SER A 118 -33.71 -10.40 25.98
CA SER A 118 -33.32 -9.41 24.96
C SER A 118 -31.80 -9.25 24.92
N ASP A 119 -31.14 -9.14 26.08
CA ASP A 119 -29.68 -8.98 26.15
C ASP A 119 -28.95 -10.19 25.55
N GLU A 120 -29.42 -11.41 25.85
CA GLU A 120 -28.83 -12.65 25.30
C GLU A 120 -29.03 -12.73 23.77
N ALA A 121 -30.20 -12.30 23.27
CA ALA A 121 -30.46 -12.25 21.82
C ALA A 121 -29.57 -11.21 21.13
N GLU A 122 -29.47 -10.00 21.68
CA GLU A 122 -28.61 -8.95 21.16
C GLU A 122 -27.13 -9.34 21.22
N LEU A 123 -26.69 -10.02 22.29
CA LEU A 123 -25.34 -10.55 22.39
C LEU A 123 -25.08 -11.57 21.27
N SER A 124 -25.96 -12.55 21.11
CA SER A 124 -25.84 -13.58 20.08
C SER A 124 -25.80 -12.98 18.67
N ASP A 125 -26.65 -11.99 18.38
CA ASP A 125 -26.65 -11.30 17.08
C ASP A 125 -25.35 -10.52 16.86
N THR A 126 -24.82 -9.90 17.91
CA THR A 126 -23.56 -9.16 17.86
C THR A 126 -22.37 -10.10 17.66
N GLU A 127 -22.31 -11.22 18.37
CA GLU A 127 -21.32 -12.27 18.19
C GLU A 127 -21.34 -12.83 16.76
N ALA A 128 -22.52 -13.11 16.22
CA ALA A 128 -22.68 -13.57 14.84
C ALA A 128 -22.26 -12.49 13.81
N GLY A 129 -22.52 -11.21 14.11
CA GLY A 129 -22.02 -10.07 13.33
C GLY A 129 -20.49 -10.03 13.30
N ILE A 130 -19.87 -10.08 14.49
CA ILE A 130 -18.42 -10.13 14.67
C ILE A 130 -17.86 -11.32 13.89
N ALA A 131 -18.33 -12.54 14.12
CA ALA A 131 -17.83 -13.75 13.47
C ALA A 131 -17.88 -13.68 11.93
N ARG A 132 -18.96 -13.15 11.35
CA ARG A 132 -19.09 -12.99 9.88
C ARG A 132 -18.06 -12.03 9.30
N MET A 133 -17.90 -10.86 9.92
CA MET A 133 -16.94 -9.85 9.48
C MET A 133 -15.50 -10.28 9.73
N TYR A 134 -15.30 -10.96 10.84
CA TYR A 134 -14.00 -11.33 11.32
C TYR A 134 -13.34 -12.39 10.41
N VAL A 135 -14.11 -13.36 9.89
CA VAL A 135 -13.60 -14.34 8.91
C VAL A 135 -13.21 -13.68 7.58
N SER A 136 -13.95 -12.67 7.12
CA SER A 136 -13.57 -11.92 5.91
C SER A 136 -12.33 -11.05 6.11
N VAL A 137 -12.15 -10.52 7.31
CA VAL A 137 -11.00 -9.71 7.70
C VAL A 137 -9.76 -10.62 7.83
N LEU A 138 -9.81 -11.72 8.58
CA LEU A 138 -8.67 -12.65 8.76
C LEU A 138 -8.16 -13.29 7.47
N LYS A 139 -9.07 -13.78 6.60
CA LYS A 139 -8.65 -14.44 5.34
C LYS A 139 -7.89 -13.51 4.40
N ARG A 140 -8.00 -12.19 4.59
CA ARG A 140 -7.31 -11.16 3.80
C ARG A 140 -6.07 -10.60 4.50
N LEU A 141 -5.74 -11.14 5.68
CA LEU A 141 -4.65 -10.72 6.55
C LEU A 141 -3.66 -11.88 6.68
N GLU A 142 -2.79 -12.02 5.69
CA GLU A 142 -1.59 -12.85 5.79
C GLU A 142 -0.51 -12.26 6.72
N ASP A 143 -0.86 -11.24 7.53
CA ASP A 143 0.10 -10.55 8.41
C ASP A 143 0.04 -11.12 9.84
N PRO A 144 1.09 -11.80 10.33
CA PRO A 144 1.14 -12.40 11.67
C PRO A 144 1.08 -11.37 12.81
N ARG A 145 1.12 -10.07 12.52
CA ARG A 145 0.95 -8.99 13.51
C ARG A 145 -0.49 -8.52 13.67
N THR A 146 -1.43 -9.13 12.96
CA THR A 146 -2.80 -8.70 13.09
C THR A 146 -3.34 -8.99 14.49
N PRO A 147 -4.17 -8.09 15.06
CA PRO A 147 -4.89 -8.24 16.34
C PRO A 147 -5.67 -9.54 16.54
N GLY A 148 -5.63 -10.38 15.52
CA GLY A 148 -6.72 -11.19 15.12
C GLY A 148 -6.98 -12.31 16.10
N HIS A 149 -5.95 -13.06 16.45
CA HIS A 149 -6.11 -14.27 17.23
C HIS A 149 -6.78 -14.03 18.60
N LEU A 150 -6.45 -12.94 19.28
CA LEU A 150 -7.03 -12.65 20.60
C LEU A 150 -8.52 -12.26 20.52
N VAL A 151 -8.89 -11.51 19.48
CA VAL A 151 -10.30 -11.17 19.17
C VAL A 151 -11.07 -12.41 18.68
N VAL A 152 -10.43 -13.31 17.93
CA VAL A 152 -10.99 -14.62 17.54
C VAL A 152 -11.29 -15.45 18.74
N ASP A 153 -10.30 -15.64 19.61
CA ASP A 153 -10.38 -16.60 20.68
C ASP A 153 -11.50 -16.19 21.64
N LEU A 154 -11.64 -14.90 21.91
CA LEU A 154 -12.74 -14.34 22.69
C LEU A 154 -14.10 -14.44 21.97
N ALA A 155 -14.18 -14.12 20.67
CA ALA A 155 -15.44 -14.22 19.92
C ALA A 155 -15.89 -15.68 19.68
N GLN A 156 -14.94 -16.61 19.57
CA GLN A 156 -15.18 -18.05 19.38
C GLN A 156 -15.46 -18.77 20.70
N ALA A 157 -15.02 -18.22 21.83
CA ALA A 157 -15.28 -18.79 23.15
C ALA A 157 -16.77 -18.87 23.52
N LYS A 158 -17.68 -18.33 22.67
CA LYS A 158 -19.13 -18.22 22.90
C LYS A 158 -19.41 -17.60 24.26
N VAL A 159 -19.39 -16.27 24.29
CA VAL A 159 -19.64 -15.51 25.50
C VAL A 159 -21.12 -15.68 25.84
N ASN A 160 -21.41 -16.20 27.03
CA ASN A 160 -22.77 -16.36 27.53
C ASN A 160 -22.93 -15.42 28.73
N LEU A 161 -23.97 -14.56 28.74
CA LEU A 161 -24.14 -13.59 29.82
C LEU A 161 -24.36 -14.28 31.16
N THR A 162 -25.12 -15.38 31.18
CA THR A 162 -25.30 -16.20 32.38
C THR A 162 -23.97 -16.70 32.95
N LYS A 163 -23.05 -17.13 32.08
CA LYS A 163 -21.70 -17.55 32.50
C LYS A 163 -20.88 -16.36 33.02
N LEU A 164 -20.92 -15.22 32.35
CA LEU A 164 -20.21 -14.01 32.76
C LEU A 164 -20.73 -13.45 34.10
N LEU A 165 -22.03 -13.57 34.36
CA LEU A 165 -22.65 -13.16 35.62
C LEU A 165 -22.28 -14.10 36.78
N ALA A 166 -22.04 -15.38 36.48
CA ALA A 166 -21.59 -16.37 37.46
C ALA A 166 -20.09 -16.29 37.78
N MET A 167 -19.30 -15.53 37.00
CA MET A 167 -17.87 -15.33 37.26
C MET A 167 -17.64 -14.55 38.55
N SER A 168 -16.61 -14.95 39.29
CA SER A 168 -16.05 -14.13 40.37
C SER A 168 -15.59 -12.77 39.84
N ASP A 169 -15.47 -11.78 40.73
CA ASP A 169 -14.99 -10.45 40.34
C ASP A 169 -13.56 -10.50 39.75
N ALA A 170 -12.70 -11.40 40.23
CA ALA A 170 -11.35 -11.58 39.71
C ALA A 170 -11.33 -12.13 38.28
N GLU A 171 -12.18 -13.13 37.99
CA GLU A 171 -12.32 -13.70 36.65
C GLU A 171 -12.91 -12.67 35.68
N TYR A 172 -13.93 -11.94 36.11
CA TYR A 172 -14.53 -10.89 35.29
C TYR A 172 -13.56 -9.75 34.99
N LEU A 173 -12.75 -9.31 35.96
CA LEU A 173 -11.71 -8.31 35.73
C LEU A 173 -10.67 -8.80 34.72
N THR A 174 -10.36 -10.10 34.72
CA THR A 174 -9.44 -10.71 33.74
C THR A 174 -10.07 -10.69 32.35
N PHE A 175 -11.32 -11.15 32.22
CA PHE A 175 -12.08 -11.05 30.98
C PHE A 175 -12.17 -9.60 30.46
N GLN A 176 -12.45 -8.64 31.33
CA GLN A 176 -12.54 -7.22 30.96
C GLN A 176 -11.20 -6.68 30.44
N ARG A 177 -10.08 -7.05 31.04
CA ARG A 177 -8.75 -6.64 30.55
C ARG A 177 -8.44 -7.24 29.18
N GLU A 178 -8.77 -8.51 28.97
CA GLU A 178 -8.61 -9.16 27.66
C GLU A 178 -9.51 -8.49 26.61
N TRP A 179 -10.74 -8.16 26.98
CA TRP A 179 -11.70 -7.43 26.15
C TRP A 179 -11.20 -6.05 25.72
N GLU A 180 -10.73 -5.25 26.68
CA GLU A 180 -10.13 -3.93 26.44
C GLU A 180 -8.83 -4.03 25.63
N GLY A 181 -8.06 -5.11 25.83
CA GLY A 181 -6.88 -5.44 25.03
C GLY A 181 -7.25 -5.65 23.56
N GLY A 182 -8.28 -6.44 23.27
CA GLY A 182 -8.82 -6.62 21.92
C GLY A 182 -9.26 -5.31 21.27
N LEU A 183 -10.00 -4.48 22.00
CA LEU A 183 -10.44 -3.16 21.52
C LEU A 183 -9.26 -2.23 21.21
N ARG A 184 -8.22 -2.23 22.04
CA ARG A 184 -7.01 -1.43 21.79
C ARG A 184 -6.33 -1.85 20.49
N LEU A 185 -6.16 -3.15 20.28
CA LEU A 185 -5.54 -3.68 19.07
C LEU A 185 -6.35 -3.34 17.81
N LEU A 186 -7.68 -3.41 17.86
CA LEU A 186 -8.55 -3.00 16.76
C LEU A 186 -8.40 -1.52 16.44
N ASN A 187 -8.35 -0.65 17.45
CA ASN A 187 -8.16 0.79 17.27
C ASN A 187 -6.78 1.12 16.71
N ASP A 188 -5.72 0.44 17.15
CA ASP A 188 -4.37 0.64 16.60
C ASP A 188 -4.31 0.21 15.13
N TYR A 189 -5.01 -0.86 14.76
CA TYR A 189 -5.12 -1.27 13.36
C TYR A 189 -5.93 -0.27 12.52
N LEU A 190 -7.00 0.29 13.08
CA LEU A 190 -7.77 1.36 12.43
C LEU A 190 -6.89 2.58 12.17
N ARG A 191 -6.11 3.03 13.15
CA ARG A 191 -5.13 4.13 12.99
C ARG A 191 -4.08 3.82 11.92
N PHE A 192 -3.60 2.57 11.87
CA PHE A 192 -2.67 2.14 10.83
C PHE A 192 -3.28 2.27 9.43
N LEU A 193 -4.53 1.84 9.26
CA LEU A 193 -5.26 1.99 7.99
C LEU A 193 -5.53 3.46 7.64
N GLU A 194 -5.87 4.31 8.61
CA GLU A 194 -6.05 5.74 8.42
C GLU A 194 -4.74 6.43 7.99
N ALA A 195 -3.62 6.07 8.61
CA ALA A 195 -2.31 6.54 8.19
C ALA A 195 -2.00 6.11 6.75
N GLY A 196 -2.35 4.87 6.37
CA GLY A 196 -2.25 4.37 5.00
C GLY A 196 -3.12 5.18 4.02
N ARG A 197 -4.36 5.50 4.40
CA ARG A 197 -5.27 6.35 3.62
C ARG A 197 -4.69 7.75 3.41
N GLN A 198 -4.18 8.38 4.47
CA GLN A 198 -3.55 9.70 4.38
C GLN A 198 -2.28 9.69 3.52
N GLN A 199 -1.49 8.62 3.59
CA GLN A 199 -0.31 8.45 2.73
C GLN A 199 -0.70 8.30 1.26
N LEU A 200 -1.73 7.51 0.96
CA LEU A 200 -2.25 7.35 -0.39
C LEU A 200 -2.84 8.67 -0.93
N ALA A 201 -3.56 9.43 -0.09
CA ALA A 201 -4.13 10.72 -0.48
C ALA A 201 -3.06 11.78 -0.79
N LYS A 202 -1.89 11.71 -0.13
CA LYS A 202 -0.77 12.63 -0.35
C LYS A 202 0.10 12.25 -1.54
N GLN A 203 0.06 10.98 -1.98
CA GLN A 203 0.88 10.49 -3.07
C GLN A 203 0.13 10.59 -4.40
N THR A 204 0.73 11.24 -5.39
CA THR A 204 0.30 11.05 -6.77
C THR A 204 0.68 9.65 -7.25
N TRP A 205 -0.09 9.07 -8.17
CA TRP A 205 0.21 7.75 -8.74
C TRP A 205 1.64 7.67 -9.32
N LEU A 206 2.13 8.78 -9.89
CA LEU A 206 3.50 8.96 -10.37
C LEU A 206 4.54 8.85 -9.25
N GLN A 207 4.35 9.55 -8.12
CA GLN A 207 5.26 9.47 -6.97
C GLN A 207 5.30 8.07 -6.38
N TYR A 208 4.14 7.40 -6.30
CA TYR A 208 4.07 6.02 -5.85
C TYR A 208 4.86 5.08 -6.76
N TYR A 209 4.68 5.19 -8.08
CA TYR A 209 5.39 4.35 -9.05
C TYR A 209 6.90 4.56 -8.96
N TRP A 210 7.36 5.82 -8.94
CA TRP A 210 8.78 6.13 -8.81
C TRP A 210 9.37 5.61 -7.50
N ALA A 211 8.68 5.77 -6.36
CA ALA A 211 9.12 5.22 -5.08
C ALA A 211 9.28 3.69 -5.11
N LYS A 212 8.32 2.97 -5.71
CA LYS A 212 8.37 1.50 -5.88
C LYS A 212 9.46 1.07 -6.86
N PHE A 213 9.63 1.79 -7.96
CA PHE A 213 10.66 1.52 -8.96
C PHE A 213 12.06 1.66 -8.34
N PHE A 214 12.29 2.74 -7.59
CA PHE A 214 13.56 2.95 -6.88
C PHE A 214 13.76 1.97 -5.71
N GLN A 215 12.73 1.64 -4.92
CA GLN A 215 12.84 0.63 -3.87
C GLN A 215 13.28 -0.74 -4.42
N ASN A 216 12.68 -1.20 -5.51
CA ASN A 216 13.05 -2.48 -6.11
C ASN A 216 14.46 -2.45 -6.73
N ARG A 217 14.87 -1.32 -7.33
CA ARG A 217 16.24 -1.12 -7.85
C ARG A 217 17.28 -1.12 -6.74
N VAL A 218 17.01 -0.45 -5.62
CA VAL A 218 17.91 -0.40 -4.45
C VAL A 218 18.00 -1.78 -3.80
N ALA A 219 16.87 -2.48 -3.61
CA ALA A 219 16.87 -3.84 -3.08
C ALA A 219 17.66 -4.82 -3.98
N GLY A 220 17.48 -4.71 -5.30
CA GLY A 220 18.27 -5.48 -6.27
C GLY A 220 19.77 -5.15 -6.23
N GLY A 221 20.12 -3.88 -6.05
CA GLY A 221 21.50 -3.45 -5.88
C GLY A 221 22.15 -3.99 -4.60
N ILE A 222 21.42 -3.96 -3.47
CA ILE A 222 21.89 -4.53 -2.21
C ILE A 222 22.07 -6.04 -2.33
N ALA A 223 21.12 -6.74 -2.97
CA ALA A 223 21.23 -8.18 -3.22
C ALA A 223 22.44 -8.54 -4.09
N LEU A 224 22.75 -7.71 -5.10
CA LEU A 224 23.94 -7.88 -5.95
C LEU A 224 25.24 -7.67 -5.15
N VAL A 225 25.31 -6.63 -4.33
CA VAL A 225 26.48 -6.37 -3.46
C VAL A 225 26.66 -7.49 -2.45
N ALA A 226 25.57 -7.98 -1.86
CA ALA A 226 25.59 -9.12 -0.94
C ALA A 226 26.07 -10.40 -1.63
N ALA A 227 25.63 -10.67 -2.86
CA ALA A 227 26.09 -11.82 -3.65
C ALA A 227 27.58 -11.73 -4.00
N ILE A 228 28.07 -10.55 -4.38
CA ILE A 228 29.50 -10.31 -4.65
C ILE A 228 30.33 -10.50 -3.37
N ALA A 229 29.87 -9.97 -2.24
CA ALA A 229 30.54 -10.13 -0.95
C ALA A 229 30.57 -11.60 -0.50
N LEU A 230 29.48 -12.35 -0.70
CA LEU A 230 29.42 -13.79 -0.41
C LEU A 230 30.40 -14.57 -1.29
N GLY A 231 30.43 -14.25 -2.60
CA GLY A 231 31.35 -14.87 -3.55
C GLY A 231 32.82 -14.60 -3.20
N ALA A 232 33.15 -13.37 -2.79
CA ALA A 232 34.49 -13.02 -2.32
C ALA A 232 34.86 -13.76 -1.02
N PHE A 233 33.92 -13.89 -0.09
CA PHE A 233 34.14 -14.62 1.17
C PHE A 233 34.40 -16.11 0.94
N VAL A 234 33.59 -16.77 0.11
CA VAL A 234 33.80 -18.18 -0.29
C VAL A 234 35.11 -18.36 -1.05
N GLY A 235 35.46 -17.43 -1.92
CA GLY A 235 36.75 -17.44 -2.62
C GLY A 235 37.93 -17.40 -1.65
N VAL A 236 37.88 -16.54 -0.63
CA VAL A 236 38.93 -16.42 0.39
C VAL A 236 39.03 -17.65 1.29
N THR A 237 37.90 -18.28 1.64
CA THR A 237 37.91 -19.49 2.47
C THR A 237 38.44 -20.70 1.72
N VAL A 238 38.10 -20.86 0.43
CA VAL A 238 38.63 -21.95 -0.41
C VAL A 238 40.12 -21.77 -0.71
N TYR A 239 40.61 -20.54 -0.89
CA TYR A 239 42.04 -20.29 -1.15
C TYR A 239 42.93 -20.42 0.09
N ARG A 240 42.33 -20.44 1.29
CA ARG A 240 43.06 -20.58 2.57
C ARG A 240 42.99 -21.99 3.17
N ALA A 241 42.16 -22.87 2.62
CA ALA A 241 42.07 -24.28 2.99
C ALA A 241 43.02 -25.13 2.12
#